data_AF-A0A2N6APC9-F1
#
_entry.id   AF-A0A2N6APC9-F1
#
_cell.length_a   1.000
_cell.length_b   1.000
_cell.length_c   1.000
_cell.angle_alpha   90.00
_cell.angle_beta   90.00
_cell.angle_gamma   90.00
#
_symmetry.space_group_name_H-M   'P 1'
#
loop_
_entity.id
_entity.type
_entity.pdbx_description
1 polymer ?
#
loop_
_entity_poly.entity_id
_entity_poly.type
_entity_poly.pdbx_seq_one_letter_code
_entity_poly.pdbx_strand_id
1 'polypeptide(L)'
;MKRDNMNVRKIADSGLRSNTDFRGGCLKPLAVLLPVVLILLLPLSLEAQSGVWPPEAITPAPIMQTLSLADARIVPSTRRWNLVWADQLRPYLFSPAQISFAARHYIGSQKLWADQAGQFRAHDPNFLMLIYHLAAGLNPARNDDCPDPKTLTGDGHIGVVAPEGYVSEWENNFLPWLQSEGIAPGSARFEEMFQHYDVTDAAHRVWHLDPYWLMNLDNADWRRYVSETCENWMEGNENEGCFFDVAVETNAFFYNPRKQNPRPGNFDWWADPHHPAQNAGVFADRRAFADWMNTQYREYFQAIYRDFHSSQPQRLVIPNVDQMVTSVYDPVWLDGDAGGETVDGVMIEGFGNYYDNDMYLTLERCVRHVTGRGKILIAQFHDDTPVELYRRTAMYMLVKNENSYINVVAADMRWYPEYEIDLGDQLPLPATLEQLRINGSGTAGLWRRDYTRGMVLVNTSNAAVPYMLPAGRDWELVRTSGGGSVAENGAPATQSLTYEPVSWNISIPSNGGVMLRAREPTAISSMSPVEMMVDLYPQPASDELCVTVGTIAGRTCSVQLSDLLGRVQRRRMLTESSIATDGPVLQQLRLPLHGLPAGCYLLSVTQDGQMPVLRNVIVRPR
;
A
#
# COMPACT_ATOMS: atom_id res chain seq x y z
N MET A 1 -35.05 -39.49 31.16
CA MET A 1 -36.28 -38.71 30.89
C MET A 1 -36.16 -38.14 29.49
N LYS A 2 -37.10 -38.51 28.58
CA LYS A 2 -37.44 -38.01 27.22
C LYS A 2 -36.34 -37.23 26.46
N ARG A 3 -35.68 -37.68 25.38
CA ARG A 3 -36.10 -38.23 24.06
C ARG A 3 -37.25 -37.49 23.40
N ASP A 4 -36.95 -36.82 22.27
CA ASP A 4 -37.81 -36.80 21.09
C ASP A 4 -36.98 -36.82 19.79
N ASN A 5 -37.41 -37.71 18.90
CA ASN A 5 -36.94 -37.96 17.54
C ASN A 5 -37.80 -37.14 16.57
N MET A 6 -37.25 -36.80 15.39
CA MET A 6 -38.08 -36.83 14.18
C MET A 6 -37.24 -37.17 12.94
N ASN A 7 -37.81 -38.08 12.15
CA ASN A 7 -37.24 -38.78 11.02
C ASN A 7 -37.97 -38.36 9.72
N VAL A 8 -37.21 -38.28 8.62
CA VAL A 8 -37.52 -38.80 7.27
C VAL A 8 -38.67 -38.15 6.45
N ARG A 9 -38.33 -37.68 5.23
CA ARG A 9 -38.85 -38.24 3.95
C ARG A 9 -38.12 -37.71 2.70
N LYS A 10 -37.47 -38.63 1.98
CA LYS A 10 -37.20 -38.62 0.53
C LYS A 10 -38.46 -39.04 -0.23
N ILE A 11 -38.73 -38.45 -1.39
CA ILE A 11 -39.41 -39.10 -2.52
C ILE A 11 -38.70 -38.68 -3.82
N ALA A 12 -38.42 -39.68 -4.64
CA ALA A 12 -37.84 -39.61 -5.97
C ALA A 12 -38.89 -39.87 -7.06
N ASP A 13 -38.45 -39.72 -8.31
CA ASP A 13 -38.95 -40.31 -9.57
C ASP A 13 -40.10 -39.64 -10.35
N SER A 14 -39.74 -39.16 -11.54
CA SER A 14 -40.07 -39.74 -12.87
C SER A 14 -39.86 -38.64 -13.93
N GLY A 15 -39.13 -38.78 -15.04
CA GLY A 15 -38.82 -39.97 -15.82
C GLY A 15 -39.83 -40.11 -16.97
N LEU A 16 -39.63 -39.43 -18.10
CA LEU A 16 -40.23 -39.81 -19.38
C LEU A 16 -39.42 -39.30 -20.58
N ARG A 17 -39.12 -40.26 -21.45
CA ARG A 17 -38.26 -40.21 -22.64
C ARG A 17 -39.06 -39.85 -23.91
N SER A 18 -38.32 -39.29 -24.88
CA SER A 18 -38.32 -39.55 -26.34
C SER A 18 -39.64 -39.78 -27.09
N ASN A 19 -39.88 -39.04 -28.19
CA ASN A 19 -39.59 -39.54 -29.55
C ASN A 19 -39.98 -38.56 -30.70
N THR A 20 -39.17 -38.68 -31.77
CA THR A 20 -39.46 -38.55 -33.21
C THR A 20 -39.76 -37.20 -33.88
N ASP A 21 -38.78 -36.78 -34.67
CA ASP A 21 -38.81 -36.44 -36.12
C ASP A 21 -40.15 -36.05 -36.77
N PHE A 22 -40.20 -34.84 -37.34
CA PHE A 22 -40.86 -34.58 -38.62
C PHE A 22 -40.15 -33.46 -39.39
N ARG A 23 -39.92 -33.70 -40.68
CA ARG A 23 -39.27 -32.81 -41.65
C ARG A 23 -40.21 -31.68 -42.11
N GLY A 24 -39.61 -30.52 -42.38
CA GLY A 24 -39.88 -29.72 -43.58
C GLY A 24 -40.71 -28.45 -43.41
N GLY A 25 -40.17 -27.32 -43.87
CA GLY A 25 -40.97 -26.14 -44.22
C GLY A 25 -40.28 -24.81 -43.95
N CYS A 26 -39.72 -24.22 -45.00
CA CYS A 26 -39.31 -22.82 -45.11
C CYS A 26 -40.22 -21.82 -44.40
N LEU A 27 -39.62 -20.84 -43.71
CA LEU A 27 -39.93 -19.40 -43.82
C LEU A 27 -38.93 -18.60 -42.95
N LYS A 28 -38.15 -17.71 -43.59
CA LYS A 28 -37.37 -16.66 -42.91
C LYS A 28 -38.33 -15.57 -42.42
N PRO A 29 -37.99 -14.87 -41.32
CA PRO A 29 -37.60 -13.47 -41.52
C PRO A 29 -36.40 -13.00 -40.69
N LEU A 30 -35.84 -11.91 -41.18
CA LEU A 30 -34.76 -11.08 -40.66
C LEU A 30 -34.85 -10.81 -39.15
N ALA A 31 -33.73 -11.05 -38.45
CA ALA A 31 -33.41 -10.37 -37.21
C ALA A 31 -32.25 -9.39 -37.48
N VAL A 32 -32.55 -8.11 -37.34
CA VAL A 32 -31.60 -6.99 -37.37
C VAL A 32 -30.91 -6.94 -36.00
N LEU A 33 -29.60 -7.18 -35.97
CA LEU A 33 -28.75 -6.94 -34.80
C LEU A 33 -28.35 -5.46 -34.77
N LEU A 34 -28.92 -4.70 -33.82
CA LEU A 34 -28.38 -3.41 -33.40
C LEU A 34 -27.10 -3.65 -32.57
N PRO A 35 -25.98 -2.95 -32.83
CA PRO A 35 -24.92 -2.82 -31.84
C PRO A 35 -25.22 -1.63 -30.92
N VAL A 36 -25.45 -1.91 -29.64
CA VAL A 36 -25.38 -0.91 -28.57
C VAL A 36 -23.92 -0.54 -28.38
N VAL A 37 -23.52 0.67 -28.78
CA VAL A 37 -22.20 1.23 -28.53
C VAL A 37 -22.32 2.23 -27.38
N LEU A 38 -21.71 1.88 -26.24
CA LEU A 38 -21.61 2.71 -25.05
C LEU A 38 -20.61 3.85 -25.33
N ILE A 39 -21.10 5.10 -25.29
CA ILE A 39 -20.28 6.30 -25.48
C ILE A 39 -19.79 6.78 -24.11
N LEU A 40 -18.48 6.65 -23.84
CA LEU A 40 -17.82 7.31 -22.71
C LEU A 40 -17.52 8.76 -23.07
N LEU A 41 -18.29 9.69 -22.50
CA LEU A 41 -17.96 11.11 -22.41
C LEU A 41 -17.15 11.33 -21.13
N LEU A 42 -15.86 11.63 -21.24
CA LEU A 42 -15.07 12.14 -20.12
C LEU A 42 -15.29 13.66 -19.99
N PRO A 43 -15.69 14.19 -18.83
CA PRO A 43 -15.61 15.61 -18.56
C PRO A 43 -14.19 15.99 -18.13
N LEU A 44 -13.62 17.02 -18.75
CA LEU A 44 -12.54 17.81 -18.19
C LEU A 44 -13.14 18.68 -17.07
N SER A 45 -12.95 18.32 -15.81
CA SER A 45 -13.29 19.17 -14.67
C SER A 45 -12.05 19.99 -14.26
N LEU A 46 -12.17 21.31 -14.32
CA LEU A 46 -11.34 22.23 -13.55
C LEU A 46 -11.63 21.98 -12.05
N GLU A 47 -10.67 21.47 -11.29
CA GLU A 47 -10.77 21.40 -9.82
C GLU A 47 -10.49 22.80 -9.24
N ALA A 48 -11.55 23.43 -8.72
CA ALA A 48 -11.41 24.50 -7.74
C ALA A 48 -11.09 23.86 -6.38
N GLN A 49 -9.98 24.29 -5.75
CA GLN A 49 -9.58 23.83 -4.42
C GLN A 49 -10.64 24.18 -3.36
N SER A 50 -11.41 23.20 -2.90
CA SER A 50 -12.21 23.27 -1.67
C SER A 50 -11.36 22.83 -0.47
N GLY A 51 -11.27 23.70 0.54
CA GLY A 51 -10.40 23.55 1.72
C GLY A 51 -10.90 22.60 2.81
N VAL A 52 -11.06 21.31 2.48
CA VAL A 52 -11.18 20.22 3.47
C VAL A 52 -10.21 19.13 3.02
N TRP A 53 -9.35 18.61 3.90
CA TRP A 53 -8.41 17.55 3.59
C TRP A 53 -8.83 16.24 4.31
N PRO A 54 -8.83 15.08 3.61
CA PRO A 54 -8.71 15.00 2.16
C PRO A 54 -9.90 15.72 1.50
N PRO A 55 -9.73 16.32 0.30
CA PRO A 55 -10.80 16.99 -0.45
C PRO A 55 -12.00 16.07 -0.43
N GLU A 56 -13.15 16.59 0.06
CA GLU A 56 -14.44 15.89 0.25
C GLU A 56 -14.37 14.54 -0.38
N ALA A 57 -14.10 13.49 0.42
CA ALA A 57 -13.76 12.14 -0.03
C ALA A 57 -14.29 11.93 -1.44
N ILE A 58 -13.44 12.23 -2.44
CA ILE A 58 -13.79 11.99 -3.83
C ILE A 58 -13.96 10.50 -3.76
N THR A 59 -15.22 10.07 -3.78
CA THR A 59 -15.56 8.66 -3.82
C THR A 59 -14.66 8.13 -4.91
N PRO A 60 -13.69 7.27 -4.59
CA PRO A 60 -12.54 7.01 -5.43
C PRO A 60 -12.97 6.94 -6.89
N ALA A 61 -12.48 7.87 -7.73
CA ALA A 61 -12.85 7.91 -9.13
C ALA A 61 -12.71 6.48 -9.72
N PRO A 62 -13.66 6.06 -10.55
CA PRO A 62 -14.38 4.78 -10.50
C PRO A 62 -13.51 3.54 -10.77
N ILE A 63 -12.59 3.25 -9.85
CA ILE A 63 -11.98 1.92 -9.66
C ILE A 63 -12.61 1.22 -8.46
N MET A 64 -13.29 1.94 -7.56
CA MET A 64 -14.16 1.35 -6.53
C MET A 64 -15.55 0.94 -7.03
N GLN A 65 -15.76 0.83 -8.35
CA GLN A 65 -17.02 0.37 -8.94
C GLN A 65 -16.98 -1.02 -9.58
N THR A 66 -15.94 -1.82 -9.33
CA THR A 66 -16.02 -3.26 -9.63
C THR A 66 -15.54 -4.05 -8.43
N LEU A 67 -16.51 -4.69 -7.77
CA LEU A 67 -16.42 -5.63 -6.66
C LEU A 67 -16.36 -4.98 -5.26
N SER A 68 -17.47 -4.33 -4.88
CA SER A 68 -18.10 -4.73 -3.62
C SER A 68 -18.47 -6.20 -3.79
N LEU A 69 -17.54 -7.09 -3.47
CA LEU A 69 -17.94 -8.38 -2.95
C LEU A 69 -18.50 -8.06 -1.58
N ALA A 70 -19.74 -8.47 -1.34
CA ALA A 70 -20.13 -8.68 0.05
C ALA A 70 -19.01 -9.52 0.69
N ASP A 71 -18.51 -9.05 1.84
CA ASP A 71 -17.68 -9.83 2.77
C ASP A 71 -16.13 -9.71 2.69
N ALA A 72 -15.52 -8.75 1.96
CA ALA A 72 -14.06 -8.52 2.07
C ALA A 72 -13.63 -7.03 2.00
N ARG A 73 -12.86 -6.57 3.00
CA ARG A 73 -12.14 -5.29 2.97
C ARG A 73 -10.91 -5.40 2.06
N ILE A 74 -10.63 -4.36 1.27
CA ILE A 74 -9.55 -4.36 0.25
C ILE A 74 -8.42 -3.44 0.70
N VAL A 75 -7.18 -3.92 0.54
CA VAL A 75 -5.94 -3.17 0.75
C VAL A 75 -5.84 -2.02 -0.30
N PRO A 76 -5.92 -0.73 0.09
CA PRO A 76 -5.97 0.37 -0.85
C PRO A 76 -4.64 0.63 -1.56
N SER A 77 -4.69 0.89 -2.88
CA SER A 77 -3.46 1.24 -3.62
C SER A 77 -2.84 2.56 -3.16
N THR A 78 -1.53 2.56 -3.02
CA THR A 78 -0.69 3.70 -2.62
C THR A 78 0.07 4.30 -3.80
N ARG A 79 -0.33 3.95 -5.04
CA ARG A 79 0.33 4.37 -6.28
C ARG A 79 0.60 5.88 -6.36
N ARG A 80 -0.32 6.69 -5.83
CA ARG A 80 -0.19 8.15 -5.76
C ARG A 80 0.09 8.66 -4.35
N TRP A 81 -0.67 8.18 -3.38
CA TRP A 81 -0.71 8.75 -2.04
C TRP A 81 0.22 8.05 -1.05
N ASN A 82 0.66 8.79 -0.04
CA ASN A 82 1.40 8.26 1.11
C ASN A 82 0.38 7.89 2.20
N LEU A 83 -0.18 6.68 2.10
CA LEU A 83 -1.21 6.21 3.03
C LEU A 83 -0.59 5.66 4.32
N VAL A 84 -1.28 5.85 5.44
CA VAL A 84 -0.78 5.52 6.78
C VAL A 84 -1.36 4.20 7.27
N TRP A 85 -0.49 3.25 7.63
CA TRP A 85 -0.84 2.04 8.37
C TRP A 85 -0.19 2.10 9.75
N ALA A 86 -0.96 2.33 10.81
CA ALA A 86 -0.39 2.52 12.14
C ALA A 86 0.02 1.21 12.81
N ASP A 87 1.11 1.29 13.56
CA ASP A 87 1.44 0.31 14.59
C ASP A 87 0.82 0.76 15.91
N GLN A 88 -0.01 -0.10 16.51
CA GLN A 88 -0.61 0.08 17.83
C GLN A 88 -1.28 1.45 18.06
N LEU A 89 -2.43 1.68 17.43
CA LEU A 89 -3.34 2.70 17.97
C LEU A 89 -3.78 2.29 19.39
N ARG A 90 -4.03 3.26 20.28
CA ARG A 90 -4.47 2.97 21.66
C ARG A 90 -5.76 3.72 21.95
N PRO A 91 -6.92 3.21 21.50
CA PRO A 91 -8.19 3.95 21.55
C PRO A 91 -8.57 4.43 22.95
N TYR A 92 -8.22 3.66 23.98
CA TYR A 92 -8.46 4.03 25.38
C TYR A 92 -7.66 5.26 25.86
N LEU A 93 -6.66 5.70 25.09
CA LEU A 93 -5.92 6.95 25.31
C LEU A 93 -6.42 8.10 24.42
N PHE A 94 -7.40 7.85 23.55
CA PHE A 94 -7.86 8.80 22.54
C PHE A 94 -9.28 9.28 22.83
N SER A 95 -9.51 10.56 22.60
CA SER A 95 -10.85 11.15 22.55
C SER A 95 -11.66 10.60 21.36
N PRO A 96 -13.01 10.67 21.39
CA PRO A 96 -13.84 10.28 20.25
C PRO A 96 -13.49 11.01 18.95
N ALA A 97 -13.10 12.29 19.03
CA ALA A 97 -12.71 13.05 17.84
C ALA A 97 -11.36 12.58 17.28
N GLN A 98 -10.43 12.15 18.14
CA GLN A 98 -9.18 11.54 17.68
C GLN A 98 -9.44 10.17 17.03
N ILE A 99 -10.29 9.32 17.60
CA ILE A 99 -10.69 8.05 16.99
C ILE A 99 -11.30 8.29 15.59
N SER A 100 -12.24 9.25 15.49
CA SER A 100 -12.81 9.62 14.20
C SER A 100 -11.79 10.21 13.23
N PHE A 101 -10.75 10.90 13.72
CA PHE A 101 -9.68 11.42 12.87
C PHE A 101 -8.86 10.26 12.31
N ALA A 102 -8.34 9.35 13.16
CA ALA A 102 -7.58 8.18 12.72
C ALA A 102 -8.37 7.34 11.72
N ALA A 103 -9.63 7.01 12.03
CA ALA A 103 -10.47 6.22 11.13
C ALA A 103 -10.65 6.84 9.73
N ARG A 104 -10.49 8.15 9.58
CA ARG A 104 -10.64 8.86 8.28
C ARG A 104 -9.33 9.10 7.54
N HIS A 105 -8.19 9.00 8.23
CA HIS A 105 -6.89 9.39 7.68
C HIS A 105 -5.89 8.23 7.60
N TYR A 106 -6.14 7.16 8.35
CA TYR A 106 -5.31 5.98 8.41
C TYR A 106 -6.08 4.85 7.73
N ILE A 107 -5.39 4.02 6.96
CA ILE A 107 -6.03 2.88 6.29
C ILE A 107 -6.28 1.70 7.23
N GLY A 108 -5.53 1.63 8.33
CA GLY A 108 -5.60 0.54 9.26
C GLY A 108 -4.62 0.64 10.41
N SER A 109 -4.71 -0.34 11.29
CA SER A 109 -3.80 -0.54 12.42
C SER A 109 -3.52 -2.03 12.62
N GLN A 110 -2.70 -2.34 13.60
CA GLN A 110 -2.41 -3.68 14.08
C GLN A 110 -2.42 -3.70 15.61
N LYS A 111 -2.53 -4.92 16.17
CA LYS A 111 -2.47 -5.17 17.63
C LYS A 111 -3.61 -4.51 18.43
N LEU A 112 -4.83 -4.49 17.85
CA LEU A 112 -6.06 -4.07 18.52
C LEU A 112 -7.01 -5.23 18.79
N TRP A 113 -7.77 -5.15 19.88
CA TRP A 113 -8.86 -6.08 20.19
C TRP A 113 -10.12 -5.78 19.36
N ALA A 114 -11.13 -6.65 19.46
CA ALA A 114 -12.35 -6.52 18.68
C ALA A 114 -13.18 -5.28 18.99
N ASP A 115 -13.29 -4.92 20.27
CA ASP A 115 -13.98 -3.70 20.69
C ASP A 115 -13.25 -2.42 20.23
N GLN A 116 -11.92 -2.45 20.22
CA GLN A 116 -11.06 -1.37 19.75
C GLN A 116 -11.13 -1.20 18.23
N ALA A 117 -11.04 -2.29 17.47
CA ALA A 117 -11.26 -2.29 16.03
C ALA A 117 -12.66 -1.77 15.67
N GLY A 118 -13.69 -2.21 16.41
CA GLY A 118 -15.06 -1.76 16.27
C GLY A 118 -15.24 -0.25 16.44
N GLN A 119 -14.46 0.40 17.32
CA GLN A 119 -14.50 1.86 17.50
C GLN A 119 -14.06 2.62 16.24
N PHE A 120 -13.01 2.16 15.55
CA PHE A 120 -12.59 2.77 14.28
C PHE A 120 -13.58 2.42 13.15
N ARG A 121 -14.03 1.16 13.08
CA ARG A 121 -14.96 0.68 12.05
C ARG A 121 -16.36 1.31 12.14
N ALA A 122 -16.74 1.82 13.30
CA ALA A 122 -17.94 2.64 13.46
C ALA A 122 -17.87 3.97 12.68
N HIS A 123 -16.66 4.46 12.38
CA HIS A 123 -16.43 5.66 11.58
C HIS A 123 -16.04 5.36 10.13
N ASP A 124 -15.25 4.30 9.90
CA ASP A 124 -14.93 3.78 8.57
C ASP A 124 -15.01 2.23 8.56
N PRO A 125 -16.08 1.65 8.01
CA PRO A 125 -16.24 0.19 7.91
C PRO A 125 -15.11 -0.53 7.16
N ASN A 126 -14.27 0.19 6.40
CA ASN A 126 -13.12 -0.35 5.67
C ASN A 126 -11.79 -0.26 6.43
N PHE A 127 -11.78 0.25 7.67
CA PHE A 127 -10.56 0.32 8.47
C PHE A 127 -9.95 -1.08 8.68
N LEU A 128 -8.73 -1.26 8.17
CA LEU A 128 -8.04 -2.56 8.14
C LEU A 128 -7.41 -2.89 9.48
N MET A 129 -7.43 -4.16 9.84
CA MET A 129 -6.87 -4.67 11.07
C MET A 129 -6.10 -5.97 10.88
N LEU A 130 -4.89 -6.01 11.45
CA LEU A 130 -4.13 -7.25 11.64
C LEU A 130 -4.17 -7.67 13.10
N ILE A 131 -4.46 -8.95 13.38
CA ILE A 131 -4.22 -9.51 14.72
C ILE A 131 -2.71 -9.56 14.99
N TYR A 132 -2.32 -9.67 16.25
CA TYR A 132 -0.92 -9.76 16.66
C TYR A 132 -0.55 -11.20 17.02
N HIS A 133 0.61 -11.65 16.57
CA HIS A 133 1.30 -12.83 17.09
C HIS A 133 2.82 -12.63 17.05
N LEU A 134 3.58 -13.32 17.89
CA LEU A 134 5.05 -13.31 17.81
C LEU A 134 5.50 -14.33 16.76
N ALA A 135 6.24 -13.92 15.74
CA ALA A 135 6.61 -14.76 14.61
C ALA A 135 7.16 -16.13 15.01
N ALA A 136 8.11 -16.18 15.96
CA ALA A 136 8.72 -17.42 16.45
C ALA A 136 8.52 -17.64 17.96
N GLY A 137 7.68 -16.83 18.59
CA GLY A 137 7.56 -16.77 20.04
C GLY A 137 6.27 -17.40 20.56
N LEU A 138 6.36 -18.10 21.68
CA LEU A 138 5.22 -18.47 22.51
C LEU A 138 5.27 -17.69 23.82
N ASN A 139 4.24 -16.88 24.09
CA ASN A 139 4.18 -16.11 25.32
C ASN A 139 3.88 -17.03 26.53
N PRO A 140 4.63 -16.90 27.65
CA PRO A 140 4.57 -17.83 28.75
C PRO A 140 3.41 -17.54 29.71
N ALA A 141 2.99 -18.60 30.40
CA ALA A 141 1.91 -18.63 31.38
C ALA A 141 2.07 -17.57 32.47
N ARG A 142 3.30 -17.43 32.97
CA ARG A 142 3.66 -16.72 34.19
C ARG A 142 5.11 -16.26 34.13
N ASN A 143 5.38 -15.12 34.74
CA ASN A 143 6.73 -14.56 34.80
C ASN A 143 7.67 -15.32 35.77
N ASP A 144 7.18 -16.27 36.57
CA ASP A 144 8.07 -17.15 37.31
C ASP A 144 8.73 -18.19 36.42
N ASP A 145 8.19 -18.49 35.23
CA ASP A 145 8.86 -19.25 34.17
C ASP A 145 9.86 -18.41 33.37
N CYS A 146 9.60 -17.10 33.26
CA CYS A 146 10.45 -16.12 32.56
C CYS A 146 10.51 -14.77 33.32
N PRO A 147 11.38 -14.60 34.33
CA PRO A 147 11.47 -13.35 35.08
C PRO A 147 12.03 -12.26 34.17
N ASP A 148 11.42 -11.07 34.20
CA ASP A 148 11.91 -9.90 33.48
C ASP A 148 13.39 -9.65 33.85
N PRO A 149 14.33 -9.73 32.89
CA PRO A 149 15.75 -9.59 33.16
C PRO A 149 16.15 -8.18 33.61
N LYS A 150 15.30 -7.16 33.40
CA LYS A 150 15.52 -5.77 33.82
C LYS A 150 15.05 -5.51 35.25
N THR A 151 13.96 -6.16 35.68
CA THR A 151 13.34 -5.88 36.99
C THR A 151 13.43 -7.05 37.97
N LEU A 152 13.73 -8.26 37.50
CA LEU A 152 13.64 -9.53 38.23
C LEU A 152 12.27 -9.73 38.91
N THR A 153 11.24 -8.98 38.48
CA THR A 153 9.88 -9.00 39.04
C THR A 153 8.88 -9.43 37.97
N GLY A 154 7.89 -10.21 38.40
CA GLY A 154 7.06 -11.01 37.53
C GLY A 154 5.75 -10.37 37.05
N ASP A 155 5.73 -9.06 36.86
CA ASP A 155 4.45 -8.33 36.72
C ASP A 155 4.18 -7.77 35.31
N GLY A 156 4.96 -8.20 34.31
CA GLY A 156 4.82 -7.77 32.92
C GLY A 156 4.58 -8.94 31.98
N HIS A 157 3.36 -9.10 31.48
CA HIS A 157 3.09 -9.97 30.34
C HIS A 157 3.27 -9.17 29.05
N ILE A 158 3.96 -9.74 28.06
CA ILE A 158 3.70 -9.37 26.67
C ILE A 158 2.45 -10.16 26.30
N GLY A 159 1.28 -9.58 26.56
CA GLY A 159 0.03 -10.24 26.20
C GLY A 159 -0.05 -10.38 24.69
N VAL A 160 -0.53 -11.53 24.21
CA VAL A 160 -1.00 -11.62 22.83
C VAL A 160 -2.35 -10.91 22.73
N VAL A 161 -2.60 -10.27 21.61
CA VAL A 161 -3.86 -9.55 21.34
C VAL A 161 -4.84 -10.55 20.74
N ALA A 162 -5.65 -11.17 21.60
CA ALA A 162 -6.81 -11.94 21.20
C ALA A 162 -8.03 -11.01 21.03
N PRO A 163 -9.11 -11.45 20.37
CA PRO A 163 -10.31 -10.64 20.19
C PRO A 163 -10.88 -10.07 21.51
N GLU A 164 -10.80 -10.84 22.59
CA GLU A 164 -11.29 -10.51 23.92
C GLU A 164 -10.38 -9.60 24.76
N GLY A 165 -9.13 -9.36 24.33
CA GLY A 165 -8.19 -8.58 25.11
C GLY A 165 -6.76 -9.13 25.12
N TYR A 166 -5.95 -8.61 26.05
CA TYR A 166 -4.69 -9.25 26.42
C TYR A 166 -4.98 -10.55 27.16
N VAL A 167 -4.49 -11.66 26.61
CA VAL A 167 -4.63 -12.99 27.20
C VAL A 167 -3.27 -13.67 27.37
N SER A 168 -3.18 -14.58 28.34
CA SER A 168 -2.06 -15.53 28.40
C SER A 168 -2.22 -16.51 27.25
N GLU A 169 -1.32 -16.44 26.26
CA GLU A 169 -1.33 -17.37 25.14
C GLU A 169 -1.19 -18.82 25.64
N TRP A 170 -0.29 -19.05 26.59
CA TRP A 170 -0.07 -20.36 27.18
C TRP A 170 -1.31 -20.96 27.83
N GLU A 171 -1.89 -20.26 28.82
CA GLU A 171 -2.98 -20.82 29.64
C GLU A 171 -4.28 -20.90 28.85
N ASN A 172 -4.56 -19.89 28.01
CA ASN A 172 -5.87 -19.75 27.37
C ASN A 172 -5.94 -20.36 25.97
N ASN A 173 -4.81 -20.55 25.29
CA ASN A 173 -4.80 -21.04 23.90
C ASN A 173 -3.93 -22.29 23.74
N PHE A 174 -2.65 -22.24 24.11
CA PHE A 174 -1.71 -23.33 23.85
C PHE A 174 -2.02 -24.60 24.64
N LEU A 175 -2.23 -24.53 25.97
CA LEU A 175 -2.57 -25.71 26.78
C LEU A 175 -3.91 -26.35 26.36
N PRO A 176 -5.00 -25.58 26.14
CA PRO A 176 -6.23 -26.13 25.59
C PRO A 176 -6.04 -26.81 24.23
N TRP A 177 -5.23 -26.21 23.33
CA TRP A 177 -4.93 -26.79 22.03
C TRP A 177 -4.14 -28.10 22.13
N LEU A 178 -3.12 -28.16 23.00
CA LEU A 178 -2.38 -29.39 23.27
C LEU A 178 -3.31 -30.49 23.78
N GLN A 179 -4.25 -30.15 24.67
CA GLN A 179 -5.23 -31.09 25.18
C GLN A 179 -6.15 -31.62 24.07
N SER A 180 -6.62 -30.76 23.15
CA SER A 180 -7.44 -31.21 22.02
C SER A 180 -6.67 -32.09 21.04
N GLU A 181 -5.37 -31.87 20.89
CA GLU A 181 -4.49 -32.64 20.01
C GLU A 181 -3.89 -33.90 20.68
N GLY A 182 -4.25 -34.14 21.95
CA GLY A 182 -3.74 -35.28 22.72
C GLY A 182 -2.24 -35.22 23.01
N ILE A 183 -1.64 -34.04 23.04
CA ILE A 183 -0.23 -33.80 23.34
C ILE A 183 -0.09 -33.50 24.83
N ALA A 184 0.53 -34.42 25.58
CA ALA A 184 0.74 -34.21 27.01
C ALA A 184 1.89 -33.21 27.27
N PRO A 185 1.72 -32.19 28.13
CA PRO A 185 2.82 -31.35 28.59
C PRO A 185 3.95 -32.19 29.19
N GLY A 186 5.20 -31.88 28.83
CA GLY A 186 6.40 -32.62 29.22
C GLY A 186 6.65 -33.92 28.45
N SER A 187 5.82 -34.27 27.47
CA SER A 187 6.12 -35.38 26.55
C SER A 187 7.20 -35.00 25.53
N ALA A 188 7.82 -35.99 24.89
CA ALA A 188 8.81 -35.75 23.82
C ALA A 188 8.23 -34.89 22.67
N ARG A 189 7.01 -35.24 22.20
CA ARG A 189 6.28 -34.47 21.17
C ARG A 189 6.06 -33.01 21.56
N PHE A 190 5.79 -32.74 22.84
CA PHE A 190 5.66 -31.38 23.37
C PHE A 190 7.00 -30.65 23.42
N GLU A 191 8.07 -31.29 23.89
CA GLU A 191 9.40 -30.67 23.91
C GLU A 191 9.86 -30.36 22.48
N GLU A 192 9.62 -31.23 21.50
CA GLU A 192 10.01 -31.01 20.09
C GLU A 192 9.45 -29.71 19.47
N MET A 193 8.44 -29.08 20.08
CA MET A 193 7.87 -27.80 19.65
C MET A 193 8.72 -26.60 20.05
N PHE A 194 9.62 -26.74 21.02
CA PHE A 194 10.50 -25.66 21.49
C PHE A 194 11.86 -25.71 20.77
N GLN A 195 12.47 -24.54 20.62
CA GLN A 195 13.88 -24.47 20.22
C GLN A 195 14.76 -24.79 21.44
N HIS A 196 15.77 -25.63 21.25
CA HIS A 196 16.72 -25.99 22.29
C HIS A 196 18.16 -25.75 21.86
N TYR A 197 19.06 -25.65 22.83
CA TYR A 197 20.50 -25.74 22.60
C TYR A 197 21.05 -27.05 23.18
N ASP A 198 21.94 -27.71 22.44
CA ASP A 198 22.65 -28.97 22.78
C ASP A 198 21.79 -30.23 22.94
N VAL A 199 20.71 -30.18 23.74
CA VAL A 199 19.86 -31.33 24.09
C VAL A 199 18.40 -30.91 24.10
N THR A 200 17.50 -31.76 23.61
CA THR A 200 16.05 -31.54 23.65
C THR A 200 15.48 -31.88 25.03
N ASP A 201 15.48 -30.90 25.94
CA ASP A 201 14.79 -30.99 27.23
C ASP A 201 14.36 -29.61 27.79
N ALA A 202 13.53 -29.60 28.83
CA ALA A 202 13.01 -28.34 29.37
C ALA A 202 14.07 -27.38 29.93
N ALA A 203 15.24 -27.86 30.36
CA ALA A 203 16.32 -27.04 30.90
C ALA A 203 17.14 -26.33 29.81
N HIS A 204 17.03 -26.82 28.57
CA HIS A 204 17.78 -26.34 27.42
C HIS A 204 16.94 -25.55 26.41
N ARG A 205 15.72 -25.14 26.78
CA ARG A 205 14.89 -24.28 25.92
C ARG A 205 15.55 -22.93 25.71
N VAL A 206 15.43 -22.38 24.51
CA VAL A 206 15.90 -21.03 24.17
C VAL A 206 14.81 -20.02 24.50
N TRP A 207 15.18 -18.92 25.15
CA TRP A 207 14.28 -17.85 25.58
C TRP A 207 14.70 -16.54 24.95
N HIS A 208 13.79 -15.57 24.91
CA HIS A 208 14.10 -14.21 24.52
C HIS A 208 14.08 -13.25 25.75
N LEU A 209 14.72 -12.08 25.61
CA LEU A 209 14.81 -11.05 26.65
C LEU A 209 13.46 -10.38 26.93
N ASP A 210 12.68 -10.22 25.88
CA ASP A 210 11.24 -10.08 26.02
C ASP A 210 10.70 -11.48 26.35
N PRO A 211 9.91 -11.64 27.44
CA PRO A 211 9.74 -12.91 28.11
C PRO A 211 8.89 -13.90 27.30
N TYR A 212 9.47 -14.55 26.30
CA TYR A 212 8.84 -15.61 25.49
C TYR A 212 9.80 -16.76 25.18
N TRP A 213 9.22 -17.94 24.91
CA TRP A 213 9.96 -19.09 24.40
C TRP A 213 10.18 -18.99 22.91
N LEU A 214 11.40 -19.27 22.45
CA LEU A 214 11.64 -19.49 21.02
C LEU A 214 11.12 -20.88 20.64
N MET A 215 10.23 -20.92 19.67
CA MET A 215 9.62 -22.15 19.19
C MET A 215 10.38 -22.73 18.01
N ASN A 216 10.34 -24.05 17.87
CA ASN A 216 10.94 -24.76 16.75
C ASN A 216 10.08 -24.54 15.50
N LEU A 217 10.55 -23.68 14.61
CA LEU A 217 9.86 -23.31 13.39
C LEU A 217 9.70 -24.47 12.39
N ASP A 218 10.47 -25.56 12.54
CA ASP A 218 10.29 -26.78 11.74
C ASP A 218 9.23 -27.75 12.29
N ASN A 219 8.80 -27.55 13.53
CA ASN A 219 7.83 -28.45 14.14
C ASN A 219 6.44 -28.27 13.50
N ALA A 220 5.89 -29.36 12.96
CA ALA A 220 4.59 -29.37 12.29
C ALA A 220 3.41 -29.07 13.23
N ASP A 221 3.48 -29.54 14.49
CA ASP A 221 2.45 -29.26 15.49
C ASP A 221 2.46 -27.76 15.86
N TRP A 222 3.64 -27.13 15.95
CA TRP A 222 3.75 -25.69 16.21
C TRP A 222 3.19 -24.86 15.07
N ARG A 223 3.56 -25.17 13.82
CA ARG A 223 3.02 -24.53 12.60
C ARG A 223 1.49 -24.61 12.57
N ARG A 224 0.94 -25.76 12.93
CA ARG A 224 -0.51 -25.99 12.99
C ARG A 224 -1.17 -25.19 14.10
N TYR A 225 -0.62 -25.18 15.32
CA TYR A 225 -1.12 -24.37 16.43
C TYR A 225 -1.20 -22.88 16.05
N VAL A 226 -0.12 -22.32 15.51
CA VAL A 226 -0.09 -20.89 15.14
C VAL A 226 -1.13 -20.59 14.07
N SER A 227 -1.22 -21.44 13.04
CA SER A 227 -2.19 -21.25 11.95
C SER A 227 -3.62 -21.28 12.48
N GLU A 228 -4.02 -22.35 13.17
CA GLU A 228 -5.38 -22.49 13.71
C GLU A 228 -5.72 -21.38 14.72
N THR A 229 -4.79 -21.00 15.58
CA THR A 229 -5.00 -19.96 16.60
C THR A 229 -5.17 -18.58 15.97
N CYS A 230 -4.29 -18.22 15.03
CA CYS A 230 -4.40 -16.94 14.33
C CYS A 230 -5.68 -16.87 13.50
N GLU A 231 -6.09 -17.96 12.83
CA GLU A 231 -7.35 -18.01 12.11
C GLU A 231 -8.55 -17.79 13.02
N ASN A 232 -8.61 -18.48 14.16
CA ASN A 232 -9.66 -18.29 15.15
C ASN A 232 -9.73 -16.84 15.65
N TRP A 233 -8.58 -16.21 15.93
CA TRP A 233 -8.55 -14.81 16.36
C TRP A 233 -8.93 -13.83 15.24
N MET A 234 -8.51 -14.10 14.00
CA MET A 234 -8.93 -13.29 12.85
C MET A 234 -10.45 -13.36 12.66
N GLU A 235 -11.07 -14.52 12.84
CA GLU A 235 -12.54 -14.67 12.77
C GLU A 235 -13.24 -13.90 13.89
N GLY A 236 -12.74 -14.00 15.12
CA GLY A 236 -13.35 -13.31 16.26
C GLY A 236 -13.27 -11.78 16.21
N ASN A 237 -12.33 -11.21 15.45
CA ASN A 237 -12.13 -9.76 15.29
C ASN A 237 -12.51 -9.24 13.88
N GLU A 238 -12.93 -10.13 12.98
CA GLU A 238 -13.08 -9.81 11.54
C GLU A 238 -11.81 -9.15 10.97
N ASN A 239 -10.63 -9.73 11.21
CA ASN A 239 -9.37 -9.13 10.78
C ASN A 239 -8.95 -9.63 9.40
N GLU A 240 -8.20 -8.78 8.70
CA GLU A 240 -7.74 -9.03 7.34
C GLU A 240 -6.46 -9.85 7.29
N GLY A 241 -5.84 -10.15 8.43
CA GLY A 241 -4.60 -10.90 8.48
C GLY A 241 -3.97 -10.96 9.86
N CYS A 242 -2.77 -11.52 9.90
CA CYS A 242 -1.90 -11.58 11.07
C CYS A 242 -0.63 -10.76 10.83
N PHE A 243 -0.31 -9.95 11.83
CA PHE A 243 0.98 -9.30 11.99
C PHE A 243 1.87 -10.16 12.90
N PHE A 244 2.97 -10.67 12.33
CA PHE A 244 3.92 -11.56 13.02
C PHE A 244 5.15 -10.78 13.46
N ASP A 245 5.21 -10.39 14.73
CA ASP A 245 6.28 -9.53 15.23
C ASP A 245 7.60 -10.29 15.45
N VAL A 246 8.73 -9.59 15.37
CA VAL A 246 10.08 -10.15 15.62
C VAL A 246 10.45 -11.32 14.68
N ALA A 247 10.13 -11.24 13.38
CA ALA A 247 10.53 -12.22 12.36
C ALA A 247 11.96 -11.97 11.83
N VAL A 248 12.92 -11.93 12.75
CA VAL A 248 14.34 -11.56 12.47
C VAL A 248 15.29 -12.73 12.72
N GLU A 249 16.55 -12.58 12.31
CA GLU A 249 17.62 -13.51 12.70
C GLU A 249 17.69 -13.62 14.24
N THR A 250 17.47 -14.82 14.77
CA THR A 250 17.44 -15.08 16.23
C THR A 250 18.84 -15.19 16.85
N ASN A 251 19.83 -14.58 16.20
CA ASN A 251 21.18 -14.35 16.70
C ASN A 251 21.27 -13.03 17.50
N ALA A 252 20.15 -12.38 17.76
CA ALA A 252 20.19 -11.20 18.60
C ALA A 252 20.64 -11.60 20.02
N PHE A 253 21.45 -10.75 20.66
CA PHE A 253 21.87 -10.86 22.07
C PHE A 253 20.70 -10.93 23.08
N PHE A 254 19.47 -10.90 22.57
CA PHE A 254 18.23 -11.07 23.29
C PHE A 254 17.89 -12.54 23.56
N TYR A 255 18.47 -13.51 22.85
CA TYR A 255 18.13 -14.92 23.08
C TYR A 255 19.02 -15.56 24.14
N ASN A 256 18.45 -15.94 25.29
CA ASN A 256 19.15 -16.43 26.47
C ASN A 256 18.65 -17.84 26.87
N PRO A 257 19.55 -18.77 27.22
CA PRO A 257 19.22 -20.10 27.76
C PRO A 257 18.98 -20.15 29.28
N ARG A 258 19.45 -19.14 30.03
CA ARG A 258 19.58 -19.21 31.49
C ARG A 258 18.74 -18.14 32.14
N LYS A 259 17.60 -18.59 32.69
CA LYS A 259 16.62 -17.88 33.55
C LYS A 259 17.23 -17.00 34.67
N GLN A 260 18.51 -17.17 35.00
CA GLN A 260 19.22 -16.48 36.09
C GLN A 260 20.54 -15.82 35.66
N ASN A 261 20.84 -15.75 34.36
CA ASN A 261 22.07 -15.10 33.89
C ASN A 261 21.89 -13.55 33.91
N PRO A 262 22.64 -12.80 34.74
CA PRO A 262 22.53 -11.34 34.81
C PRO A 262 23.13 -10.62 33.59
N ARG A 263 23.70 -11.36 32.62
CA ARG A 263 24.34 -10.81 31.41
C ARG A 263 23.86 -11.58 30.17
N PRO A 264 22.65 -11.27 29.67
CA PRO A 264 22.00 -12.00 28.59
C PRO A 264 22.76 -12.01 27.25
N GLY A 265 23.56 -10.97 26.96
CA GLY A 265 24.28 -10.86 25.70
C GLY A 265 25.59 -11.67 25.56
N ASN A 266 25.85 -12.64 26.45
CA ASN A 266 27.07 -13.44 26.45
C ASN A 266 26.81 -14.93 26.13
N PHE A 267 25.67 -15.26 25.52
CA PHE A 267 25.34 -16.64 25.17
C PHE A 267 24.80 -16.73 23.74
N ASP A 268 25.60 -17.34 22.87
CA ASP A 268 25.18 -17.66 21.51
C ASP A 268 24.69 -19.11 21.51
N TRP A 269 23.38 -19.31 21.61
CA TRP A 269 22.77 -20.65 21.71
C TRP A 269 23.00 -21.54 20.48
N TRP A 270 23.49 -20.95 19.41
CA TRP A 270 23.75 -21.56 18.12
C TRP A 270 25.25 -21.74 17.81
N ALA A 271 26.16 -21.15 18.61
CA ALA A 271 27.60 -21.11 18.32
C ALA A 271 28.43 -21.86 19.39
N ASP A 272 29.64 -22.30 18.99
CA ASP A 272 30.55 -23.11 19.81
C ASP A 272 30.70 -22.58 21.24
N PRO A 273 30.53 -23.42 22.29
CA PRO A 273 30.32 -24.87 22.25
C PRO A 273 28.87 -25.32 22.04
N HIS A 274 27.94 -24.39 21.85
CA HIS A 274 26.51 -24.65 21.73
C HIS A 274 26.04 -24.80 20.29
N HIS A 275 24.87 -25.39 20.12
CA HIS A 275 24.21 -25.55 18.81
C HIS A 275 22.70 -25.76 18.98
N PRO A 276 21.86 -25.46 17.97
CA PRO A 276 20.48 -25.91 18.00
C PRO A 276 20.45 -27.43 18.15
N ALA A 277 19.67 -27.96 19.11
CA ALA A 277 19.56 -29.41 19.28
C ALA A 277 18.96 -30.10 18.03
N GLN A 278 18.22 -29.35 17.23
CA GLN A 278 17.64 -29.75 15.94
C GLN A 278 18.66 -29.73 14.79
N ASN A 279 19.86 -29.20 15.01
CA ASN A 279 20.95 -29.20 14.03
C ASN A 279 22.00 -30.25 14.40
N ALA A 280 22.61 -30.88 13.40
CA ALA A 280 23.56 -31.99 13.62
C ALA A 280 24.91 -31.58 14.27
N GLY A 281 25.10 -30.30 14.59
CA GLY A 281 26.29 -29.79 15.25
C GLY A 281 26.34 -28.26 15.28
N VAL A 282 27.52 -27.74 15.62
CA VAL A 282 27.79 -26.30 15.73
C VAL A 282 27.87 -25.65 14.35
N PHE A 283 27.34 -24.43 14.22
CA PHE A 283 27.55 -23.63 13.01
C PHE A 283 28.97 -23.06 12.98
N ALA A 284 29.60 -23.15 11.80
CA ALA A 284 30.96 -22.65 11.62
C ALA A 284 31.08 -21.13 11.83
N ASP A 285 30.03 -20.39 11.46
CA ASP A 285 29.94 -18.94 11.59
C ASP A 285 28.48 -18.47 11.58
N ARG A 286 28.31 -17.16 11.77
CA ARG A 286 26.99 -16.51 11.74
C ARG A 286 26.29 -16.65 10.38
N ARG A 287 27.03 -16.73 9.27
CA ARG A 287 26.42 -16.85 7.94
C ARG A 287 25.75 -18.22 7.78
N ALA A 288 26.41 -19.28 8.24
CA ALA A 288 25.82 -20.62 8.26
C ALA A 288 24.56 -20.67 9.13
N PHE A 289 24.56 -19.99 10.29
CA PHE A 289 23.36 -19.85 11.12
C PHE A 289 22.24 -19.06 10.42
N ALA A 290 22.57 -17.93 9.77
CA ALA A 290 21.64 -17.13 8.98
C ALA A 290 21.00 -17.93 7.84
N ASP A 291 21.76 -18.80 7.16
CA ASP A 291 21.25 -19.66 6.09
C ASP A 291 20.31 -20.75 6.64
N TRP A 292 20.62 -21.30 7.82
CA TRP A 292 19.73 -22.22 8.53
C TRP A 292 18.43 -21.52 8.93
N MET A 293 18.50 -20.33 9.56
CA MET A 293 17.32 -19.55 9.94
C MET A 293 16.45 -19.15 8.74
N ASN A 294 17.05 -18.81 7.60
CA ASN A 294 16.32 -18.57 6.36
C ASN A 294 15.49 -19.79 5.94
N THR A 295 16.03 -21.00 6.11
CA THR A 295 15.29 -22.23 5.81
C THR A 295 14.14 -22.44 6.79
N GLN A 296 14.39 -22.25 8.09
CA GLN A 296 13.37 -22.36 9.13
C GLN A 296 12.19 -21.40 8.90
N TYR A 297 12.47 -20.12 8.67
CA TYR A 297 11.43 -19.13 8.39
C TYR A 297 10.69 -19.38 7.09
N ARG A 298 11.39 -19.81 6.02
CA ARG A 298 10.75 -20.10 4.73
C ARG A 298 9.69 -21.16 4.88
N GLU A 299 10.04 -22.31 5.46
CA GLU A 299 9.09 -23.41 5.61
C GLU A 299 7.96 -23.08 6.58
N TYR A 300 8.27 -22.36 7.67
CA TYR A 300 7.28 -21.88 8.63
C TYR A 300 6.24 -20.96 7.99
N PHE A 301 6.69 -19.90 7.31
CA PHE A 301 5.79 -18.94 6.67
C PHE A 301 5.11 -19.52 5.43
N GLN A 302 5.73 -20.44 4.68
CA GLN A 302 5.02 -21.19 3.62
C GLN A 302 3.85 -22.01 4.17
N ALA A 303 4.01 -22.64 5.34
CA ALA A 303 2.93 -23.37 5.97
C ALA A 303 1.78 -22.44 6.35
N ILE A 304 2.07 -21.35 7.07
CA ILE A 304 1.07 -20.35 7.48
C ILE A 304 0.38 -19.73 6.26
N TYR A 305 1.15 -19.30 5.26
CA TYR A 305 0.63 -18.70 4.04
C TYR A 305 -0.34 -19.64 3.34
N ARG A 306 0.07 -20.90 3.12
CA ARG A 306 -0.81 -21.89 2.50
C ARG A 306 -2.08 -22.11 3.31
N ASP A 307 -1.96 -22.24 4.63
CA ASP A 307 -3.10 -22.54 5.49
C ASP A 307 -4.11 -21.37 5.47
N PHE A 308 -3.64 -20.13 5.68
CA PHE A 308 -4.47 -18.92 5.61
C PHE A 308 -5.14 -18.73 4.26
N HIS A 309 -4.40 -18.88 3.15
CA HIS A 309 -4.94 -18.66 1.81
C HIS A 309 -5.81 -19.81 1.32
N SER A 310 -5.69 -21.01 1.91
CA SER A 310 -6.58 -22.14 1.64
C SER A 310 -7.92 -21.99 2.35
N SER A 311 -7.95 -21.39 3.54
CA SER A 311 -9.18 -21.14 4.30
C SER A 311 -9.89 -19.87 3.82
N GLN A 312 -9.15 -18.78 3.64
CA GLN A 312 -9.63 -17.47 3.21
C GLN A 312 -8.54 -16.73 2.41
N PRO A 313 -8.59 -16.75 1.05
CA PRO A 313 -7.56 -16.19 0.17
C PRO A 313 -7.22 -14.70 0.35
N GLN A 314 -7.99 -13.97 1.14
CA GLN A 314 -7.79 -12.55 1.45
C GLN A 314 -6.98 -12.30 2.72
N ARG A 315 -6.69 -13.33 3.53
CA ARG A 315 -5.96 -13.19 4.80
C ARG A 315 -4.49 -12.88 4.56
N LEU A 316 -4.02 -11.79 5.13
CA LEU A 316 -2.65 -11.31 4.99
C LEU A 316 -1.71 -11.97 6.00
N VAL A 317 -0.51 -12.32 5.53
CA VAL A 317 0.65 -12.70 6.35
C VAL A 317 1.68 -11.58 6.30
N ILE A 318 1.80 -10.79 7.37
CA ILE A 318 2.68 -9.61 7.45
C ILE A 318 3.65 -9.71 8.63
N PRO A 319 4.86 -10.26 8.44
CA PRO A 319 5.89 -10.23 9.47
C PRO A 319 6.57 -8.86 9.65
N ASN A 320 7.02 -8.57 10.87
CA ASN A 320 8.01 -7.54 11.15
C ASN A 320 9.42 -8.11 10.92
N VAL A 321 10.10 -7.62 9.89
CA VAL A 321 11.45 -8.10 9.52
C VAL A 321 12.57 -7.19 10.02
N ASP A 322 12.22 -6.21 10.86
CA ASP A 322 13.13 -5.16 11.35
C ASP A 322 13.86 -4.49 10.17
N GLN A 323 14.97 -3.80 10.42
CA GLN A 323 15.55 -2.85 9.47
C GLN A 323 16.26 -3.50 8.28
N MET A 324 16.44 -4.82 8.28
CA MET A 324 17.15 -5.58 7.23
C MET A 324 18.54 -5.00 6.89
N VAL A 325 19.32 -4.59 7.89
CA VAL A 325 20.61 -3.89 7.67
C VAL A 325 21.86 -4.73 7.83
N THR A 326 21.78 -5.93 8.40
CA THR A 326 23.03 -6.65 8.73
C THR A 326 23.67 -7.21 7.47
N SER A 327 25.00 -7.14 7.37
CA SER A 327 25.74 -7.73 6.24
C SER A 327 25.70 -9.26 6.22
N VAL A 328 25.34 -9.89 7.35
CA VAL A 328 25.36 -11.34 7.51
C VAL A 328 24.01 -11.98 7.24
N TYR A 329 22.91 -11.38 7.69
CA TYR A 329 21.56 -11.91 7.47
C TYR A 329 20.87 -11.16 6.35
N ASP A 330 20.52 -11.92 5.32
CA ASP A 330 19.71 -11.50 4.19
C ASP A 330 18.42 -12.34 4.22
N PRO A 331 17.23 -11.76 4.39
CA PRO A 331 15.99 -12.51 4.62
C PRO A 331 15.41 -13.06 3.30
N VAL A 332 16.19 -13.90 2.62
CA VAL A 332 15.82 -14.52 1.32
C VAL A 332 14.60 -15.41 1.42
N TRP A 333 14.18 -15.82 2.63
CA TRP A 333 12.91 -16.50 2.85
C TRP A 333 11.69 -15.66 2.43
N LEU A 334 11.81 -14.33 2.35
CA LEU A 334 10.75 -13.46 1.83
C LEU A 334 10.44 -13.69 0.35
N ASP A 335 11.38 -14.28 -0.41
CA ASP A 335 11.23 -14.49 -1.86
C ASP A 335 10.28 -15.64 -2.22
N GLY A 336 9.95 -16.51 -1.27
CA GLY A 336 9.32 -17.80 -1.55
C GLY A 336 10.22 -18.71 -2.42
N ASP A 337 9.67 -19.84 -2.89
CA ASP A 337 10.33 -20.73 -3.84
C ASP A 337 9.31 -21.59 -4.61
N ALA A 338 9.75 -22.72 -5.20
CA ALA A 338 8.86 -23.65 -5.89
C ALA A 338 7.78 -24.27 -4.98
N GLY A 339 7.99 -24.27 -3.66
CA GLY A 339 7.03 -24.67 -2.64
C GLY A 339 5.93 -23.63 -2.37
N GLY A 340 6.06 -22.41 -2.90
CA GLY A 340 5.06 -21.35 -2.83
C GLY A 340 5.58 -20.05 -2.25
N GLU A 341 4.67 -19.07 -2.16
CA GLU A 341 4.90 -17.81 -1.47
C GLU A 341 4.94 -18.00 0.05
N THR A 342 5.65 -17.10 0.73
CA THR A 342 5.80 -17.11 2.19
C THR A 342 4.96 -16.05 2.88
N VAL A 343 4.81 -14.88 2.25
CA VAL A 343 4.19 -13.70 2.86
C VAL A 343 3.57 -12.79 1.82
N ASP A 344 2.53 -12.05 2.21
CA ASP A 344 1.88 -11.02 1.39
C ASP A 344 2.63 -9.68 1.45
N GLY A 345 3.43 -9.47 2.50
CA GLY A 345 4.18 -8.25 2.72
C GLY A 345 4.99 -8.29 3.99
N VAL A 346 5.55 -7.15 4.36
CA VAL A 346 6.31 -6.98 5.59
C VAL A 346 6.03 -5.62 6.22
N MET A 347 6.26 -5.55 7.52
CA MET A 347 6.58 -4.31 8.19
C MET A 347 8.08 -4.23 8.46
N ILE A 348 8.62 -3.02 8.37
CA ILE A 348 9.99 -2.71 8.77
C ILE A 348 9.91 -1.67 9.88
N GLU A 349 10.12 -2.09 11.11
CA GLU A 349 10.33 -1.20 12.25
C GLU A 349 11.68 -0.48 12.11
N GLY A 350 11.72 0.81 12.45
CA GLY A 350 12.95 1.60 12.34
C GLY A 350 13.45 1.83 10.90
N PHE A 351 12.57 1.78 9.91
CA PHE A 351 12.89 1.95 8.50
C PHE A 351 13.77 3.18 8.27
N GLY A 352 14.99 2.92 7.81
CA GLY A 352 15.97 3.96 7.50
C GLY A 352 16.66 4.59 8.71
N ASN A 353 16.67 4.00 9.91
CA ASN A 353 17.42 4.54 11.06
C ASN A 353 18.95 4.61 10.84
N TYR A 354 19.50 3.76 9.97
CA TYR A 354 20.93 3.71 9.70
C TYR A 354 21.35 4.55 8.49
N TYR A 355 22.66 4.74 8.35
CA TYR A 355 23.35 5.51 7.31
C TYR A 355 24.29 4.63 6.49
N ASP A 356 24.91 5.18 5.45
CA ASP A 356 25.95 4.54 4.64
C ASP A 356 25.54 3.15 4.11
N ASN A 357 26.34 2.11 4.42
CA ASN A 357 26.14 0.74 3.96
C ASN A 357 24.80 0.15 4.39
N ASP A 358 24.41 0.41 5.63
CA ASP A 358 23.21 -0.16 6.22
C ASP A 358 21.96 0.52 5.65
N MET A 359 22.03 1.83 5.40
CA MET A 359 21.00 2.56 4.63
C MET A 359 20.81 1.95 3.23
N TYR A 360 21.91 1.62 2.53
CA TYR A 360 21.84 0.93 1.24
C TYR A 360 21.20 -0.46 1.39
N LEU A 361 21.60 -1.26 2.38
CA LEU A 361 21.08 -2.62 2.57
C LEU A 361 19.57 -2.63 2.82
N THR A 362 19.04 -1.72 3.65
CA THR A 362 17.58 -1.60 3.82
C THR A 362 16.89 -1.32 2.50
N LEU A 363 17.35 -0.32 1.73
CA LEU A 363 16.73 0.06 0.45
C LEU A 363 16.82 -1.07 -0.58
N GLU A 364 17.98 -1.73 -0.68
CA GLU A 364 18.24 -2.80 -1.64
C GLU A 364 17.35 -4.00 -1.37
N ARG A 365 17.29 -4.44 -0.11
CA ARG A 365 16.47 -5.58 0.33
C ARG A 365 14.98 -5.27 0.24
N CYS A 366 14.56 -4.05 0.54
CA CYS A 366 13.18 -3.62 0.30
C CYS A 366 12.79 -3.81 -1.17
N VAL A 367 13.60 -3.32 -2.11
CA VAL A 367 13.29 -3.47 -3.54
C VAL A 367 13.35 -4.94 -3.95
N ARG A 368 14.41 -5.67 -3.57
CA ARG A 368 14.64 -7.05 -4.01
C ARG A 368 13.60 -8.04 -3.48
N HIS A 369 13.28 -7.96 -2.18
CA HIS A 369 12.45 -8.96 -1.51
C HIS A 369 10.99 -8.55 -1.33
N VAL A 370 10.69 -7.25 -1.37
CA VAL A 370 9.37 -6.73 -1.01
C VAL A 370 8.74 -5.98 -2.17
N THR A 371 9.15 -4.74 -2.41
CA THR A 371 8.41 -3.82 -3.26
C THR A 371 8.57 -4.13 -4.75
N GLY A 372 9.76 -4.56 -5.18
CA GLY A 372 10.01 -5.02 -6.55
C GLY A 372 9.32 -6.34 -6.89
N ARG A 373 8.84 -7.07 -5.87
CA ARG A 373 8.01 -8.27 -6.00
C ARG A 373 6.50 -7.99 -5.86
N GLY A 374 6.09 -6.72 -5.72
CA GLY A 374 4.69 -6.35 -5.57
C GLY A 374 4.10 -6.59 -4.17
N LYS A 375 4.92 -7.03 -3.20
CA LYS A 375 4.48 -7.30 -1.82
C LYS A 375 4.17 -6.02 -1.06
N ILE A 376 3.37 -6.12 0.00
CA ILE A 376 3.05 -5.00 0.88
C ILE A 376 4.31 -4.55 1.64
N LEU A 377 4.53 -3.24 1.75
CA LEU A 377 5.53 -2.64 2.61
C LEU A 377 4.85 -1.74 3.63
N ILE A 378 5.06 -1.96 4.93
CA ILE A 378 4.73 -0.99 5.99
C ILE A 378 6.05 -0.44 6.53
N ALA A 379 6.43 0.76 6.09
CA ALA A 379 7.66 1.42 6.53
C ALA A 379 7.38 2.25 7.78
N GLN A 380 7.80 1.75 8.94
CA GLN A 380 7.63 2.45 10.22
C GLN A 380 8.96 3.07 10.68
N PHE A 381 8.91 4.31 11.15
CA PHE A 381 10.05 4.94 11.82
C PHE A 381 9.61 6.01 12.83
N HIS A 382 10.50 6.42 13.73
CA HIS A 382 10.20 7.41 14.76
C HIS A 382 10.31 8.85 14.23
N ASP A 383 9.62 9.78 14.90
CA ASP A 383 9.56 11.20 14.58
C ASP A 383 10.80 12.00 15.03
N ASP A 384 12.00 11.47 14.84
CA ASP A 384 13.23 11.95 15.48
C ASP A 384 13.49 13.45 15.33
N THR A 385 13.87 13.89 14.13
CA THR A 385 14.10 15.29 13.81
C THR A 385 13.46 15.60 12.46
N PRO A 386 13.14 16.87 12.15
CA PRO A 386 12.60 17.22 10.83
C PRO A 386 13.48 16.75 9.66
N VAL A 387 14.81 16.75 9.83
CA VAL A 387 15.75 16.26 8.81
C VAL A 387 15.62 14.75 8.61
N GLU A 388 15.52 13.99 9.71
CA GLU A 388 15.38 12.54 9.68
C GLU A 388 14.03 12.09 9.12
N LEU A 389 12.95 12.76 9.52
CA LEU A 389 11.59 12.55 9.01
C LEU A 389 11.54 12.76 7.49
N TYR A 390 12.12 13.87 7.00
CA TYR A 390 12.20 14.15 5.57
C TYR A 390 13.04 13.12 4.81
N ARG A 391 14.20 12.74 5.37
CA ARG A 391 15.10 11.72 4.80
C ARG A 391 14.41 10.36 4.68
N ARG A 392 13.78 9.87 5.74
CA ARG A 392 13.10 8.56 5.76
C ARG A 392 11.86 8.53 4.87
N THR A 393 11.15 9.65 4.77
CA THR A 393 10.07 9.82 3.79
C THR A 393 10.59 9.73 2.36
N ALA A 394 11.72 10.39 2.05
CA ALA A 394 12.36 10.27 0.73
C ALA A 394 12.85 8.83 0.46
N MET A 395 13.41 8.14 1.46
CA MET A 395 13.77 6.72 1.34
C MET A 395 12.56 5.84 1.03
N TYR A 396 11.46 6.02 1.77
CA TYR A 396 10.19 5.31 1.53
C TYR A 396 9.68 5.58 0.11
N MET A 397 9.62 6.85 -0.31
CA MET A 397 9.19 7.22 -1.66
C MET A 397 10.15 6.77 -2.76
N LEU A 398 11.42 6.47 -2.45
CA LEU A 398 12.34 5.87 -3.43
C LEU A 398 11.92 4.42 -3.76
N VAL A 399 11.54 3.64 -2.74
CA VAL A 399 11.34 2.19 -2.85
C VAL A 399 9.89 1.75 -2.85
N LYS A 400 8.92 2.64 -2.57
CA LYS A 400 7.50 2.28 -2.52
C LYS A 400 6.99 1.71 -3.86
N ASN A 401 6.13 0.71 -3.75
CA ASN A 401 5.28 0.19 -4.82
C ASN A 401 3.82 0.60 -4.56
N GLU A 402 2.88 -0.02 -5.28
CA GLU A 402 1.45 0.31 -5.21
C GLU A 402 0.74 -0.20 -3.96
N ASN A 403 1.45 -0.92 -3.08
CA ASN A 403 0.97 -1.54 -1.85
C ASN A 403 1.90 -1.15 -0.68
N SER A 404 2.31 0.11 -0.60
CA SER A 404 3.29 0.59 0.38
C SER A 404 2.70 1.67 1.28
N TYR A 405 2.89 1.51 2.59
CA TYR A 405 2.35 2.36 3.64
C TYR A 405 3.48 2.92 4.49
N ILE A 406 3.22 4.08 5.09
CA ILE A 406 4.17 4.78 5.95
C ILE A 406 3.59 4.93 7.35
N ASN A 407 4.43 4.85 8.37
CA ASN A 407 4.03 5.12 9.75
C ASN A 407 5.12 5.85 10.50
N VAL A 408 4.86 7.10 10.88
CA VAL A 408 5.69 7.84 11.83
C VAL A 408 5.17 7.52 13.23
N VAL A 409 5.85 6.61 13.92
CA VAL A 409 5.39 6.07 15.21
C VAL A 409 5.68 7.05 16.35
N ALA A 410 4.71 7.18 17.25
CA ALA A 410 4.82 7.92 18.50
C ALA A 410 3.86 7.34 19.55
N ALA A 411 4.01 7.77 20.81
CA ALA A 411 3.15 7.30 21.89
C ALA A 411 1.68 7.76 21.75
N ASP A 412 1.44 8.86 21.06
CA ASP A 412 0.13 9.46 20.83
C ASP A 412 -0.23 9.46 19.34
N MET A 413 -1.47 9.82 19.00
CA MET A 413 -1.92 9.88 17.61
C MET A 413 -1.36 11.12 16.91
N ARG A 414 -0.76 10.95 15.73
CA ARG A 414 -0.04 12.02 15.04
C ARG A 414 -0.41 12.21 13.58
N TRP A 415 -0.19 13.41 13.06
CA TRP A 415 -0.34 13.71 11.65
C TRP A 415 0.83 14.57 11.19
N TYR A 416 1.32 14.29 9.98
CA TYR A 416 2.53 14.89 9.45
C TYR A 416 2.31 15.34 8.01
N PRO A 417 2.87 16.49 7.60
CA PRO A 417 2.76 16.98 6.22
C PRO A 417 3.44 16.07 5.19
N GLU A 418 4.34 15.18 5.63
CA GLU A 418 4.97 14.13 4.81
C GLU A 418 3.95 13.18 4.17
N TYR A 419 2.82 12.93 4.85
CA TYR A 419 1.72 12.12 4.32
C TYR A 419 0.97 12.81 3.18
N GLU A 420 1.10 14.14 3.06
CA GLU A 420 0.39 14.98 2.10
C GLU A 420 1.24 15.29 0.84
N ILE A 421 2.47 14.79 0.77
CA ILE A 421 3.34 14.98 -0.40
C ILE A 421 2.74 14.28 -1.62
N ASP A 422 2.30 15.06 -2.61
CA ASP A 422 1.79 14.59 -3.91
C ASP A 422 2.80 14.87 -5.03
N LEU A 423 3.57 13.84 -5.40
CA LEU A 423 4.41 13.87 -6.60
C LEU A 423 3.69 13.27 -7.83
N GLY A 424 2.39 12.96 -7.72
CA GLY A 424 1.62 12.22 -8.71
C GLY A 424 1.80 10.70 -8.59
N ASP A 425 1.30 9.97 -9.58
CA ASP A 425 1.48 8.52 -9.65
C ASP A 425 2.96 8.16 -9.76
N GLN A 426 3.40 7.18 -8.96
CA GLN A 426 4.70 6.54 -9.16
C GLN A 426 4.76 5.86 -10.54
N LEU A 427 5.94 5.89 -11.16
CA LEU A 427 6.21 5.07 -12.34
C LEU A 427 6.46 3.60 -11.96
N PRO A 428 6.51 2.62 -12.89
CA PRO A 428 6.79 1.23 -12.53
C PRO A 428 8.11 1.07 -11.76
N LEU A 429 8.10 0.33 -10.64
CA LEU A 429 9.31 0.08 -9.84
C LEU A 429 10.21 -0.92 -10.58
N PRO A 430 11.52 -0.65 -10.72
CA PRO A 430 12.45 -1.63 -11.26
C PRO A 430 12.59 -2.86 -10.35
N ALA A 431 13.13 -3.94 -10.91
CA ALA A 431 13.37 -5.18 -10.18
C ALA A 431 14.53 -5.07 -9.17
N THR A 432 15.45 -4.11 -9.35
CA THR A 432 16.59 -3.91 -8.45
C THR A 432 16.81 -2.43 -8.16
N LEU A 433 17.33 -2.15 -6.97
CA LEU A 433 17.68 -0.77 -6.57
C LEU A 433 18.73 -0.15 -7.51
N GLU A 434 19.66 -0.96 -8.04
CA GLU A 434 20.69 -0.50 -8.98
C GLU A 434 20.14 0.18 -10.23
N GLN A 435 18.95 -0.22 -10.70
CA GLN A 435 18.31 0.40 -11.86
C GLN A 435 17.81 1.83 -11.57
N LEU A 436 17.69 2.22 -10.29
CA LEU A 436 17.41 3.59 -9.87
C LEU A 436 18.68 4.43 -9.70
N ARG A 437 19.89 3.82 -9.77
CA ARG A 437 21.14 4.54 -9.56
C ARG A 437 21.42 5.50 -10.72
N ILE A 438 21.80 6.73 -10.37
CA ILE A 438 22.22 7.76 -11.33
C ILE A 438 23.66 8.22 -11.12
N ASN A 439 24.27 7.98 -9.94
CA ASN A 439 25.67 8.28 -9.67
C ASN A 439 26.23 7.35 -8.55
N GLY A 440 27.55 7.21 -8.47
CA GLY A 440 28.27 6.39 -7.48
C GLY A 440 28.36 4.91 -7.83
N SER A 441 28.77 4.09 -6.86
CA SER A 441 28.96 2.64 -7.03
C SER A 441 28.90 1.91 -5.69
N GLY A 442 28.47 0.65 -5.70
CA GLY A 442 28.36 -0.13 -4.46
C GLY A 442 27.40 0.53 -3.49
N THR A 443 27.73 0.55 -2.20
CA THR A 443 26.79 1.05 -1.18
C THR A 443 26.74 2.57 -1.07
N ALA A 444 27.61 3.30 -1.79
CA ALA A 444 27.63 4.76 -1.82
C ALA A 444 27.20 5.28 -3.20
N GLY A 445 26.08 6.00 -3.27
CA GLY A 445 25.61 6.57 -4.52
C GLY A 445 24.46 7.54 -4.40
N LEU A 446 23.91 7.90 -5.55
CA LEU A 446 22.70 8.70 -5.69
C LEU A 446 21.68 7.90 -6.51
N TRP A 447 20.49 7.72 -5.96
CA TRP A 447 19.37 7.03 -6.60
C TRP A 447 18.24 8.01 -6.86
N ARG A 448 17.51 7.76 -7.94
CA ARG A 448 16.38 8.58 -8.39
C ARG A 448 15.16 7.72 -8.64
N ARG A 449 14.02 8.17 -8.14
CA ARG A 449 12.70 7.63 -8.44
C ARG A 449 11.81 8.69 -9.06
N ASP A 450 11.26 8.39 -10.24
CA ASP A 450 10.36 9.30 -10.95
C ASP A 450 8.89 9.04 -10.65
N TYR A 451 8.14 10.14 -10.61
CA TYR A 451 6.69 10.20 -10.47
C TYR A 451 6.13 11.09 -11.59
N THR A 452 4.82 11.00 -11.87
CA THR A 452 4.23 11.75 -13.00
C THR A 452 4.37 13.27 -12.86
N ARG A 453 4.43 13.79 -11.64
CA ARG A 453 4.56 15.23 -11.32
C ARG A 453 5.80 15.56 -10.50
N GLY A 454 6.77 14.65 -10.39
CA GLY A 454 7.91 14.87 -9.50
C GLY A 454 8.99 13.80 -9.58
N MET A 455 9.96 13.92 -8.69
CA MET A 455 10.97 12.89 -8.46
C MET A 455 11.44 12.90 -7.01
N VAL A 456 12.03 11.79 -6.60
CA VAL A 456 12.73 11.64 -5.32
C VAL A 456 14.16 11.25 -5.59
N LEU A 457 15.08 11.87 -4.86
CA LEU A 457 16.51 11.63 -4.90
C LEU A 457 16.97 11.20 -3.52
N VAL A 458 17.74 10.12 -3.42
CA VAL A 458 18.29 9.63 -2.16
C VAL A 458 19.78 9.38 -2.34
N ASN A 459 20.58 9.93 -1.44
CA ASN A 459 22.04 9.81 -1.43
C ASN A 459 22.45 8.99 -0.20
N THR A 460 23.11 7.85 -0.39
CA THR A 460 23.65 7.02 0.71
C THR A 460 25.13 7.23 0.94
N SER A 461 25.76 8.18 0.23
CA SER A 461 27.16 8.49 0.45
C SER A 461 27.34 9.45 1.62
N ASN A 462 28.49 9.38 2.27
CA ASN A 462 28.87 10.28 3.37
C ASN A 462 29.26 11.70 2.91
N ALA A 463 29.05 12.04 1.64
CA ALA A 463 29.31 13.35 1.06
C ALA A 463 28.09 13.87 0.32
N ALA A 464 27.92 15.19 0.27
CA ALA A 464 26.86 15.77 -0.56
C ALA A 464 27.18 15.56 -2.05
N VAL A 465 26.17 15.26 -2.85
CA VAL A 465 26.32 14.98 -4.28
C VAL A 465 25.59 16.07 -5.09
N PRO A 466 26.26 16.76 -6.03
CA PRO A 466 25.58 17.68 -6.94
C PRO A 466 24.72 16.91 -7.93
N TYR A 467 23.55 17.45 -8.24
CA TYR A 467 22.63 16.88 -9.22
C TYR A 467 22.07 17.97 -10.15
N MET A 468 22.14 17.69 -11.45
CA MET A 468 21.54 18.54 -12.48
C MET A 468 20.12 18.07 -12.77
N LEU A 469 19.16 18.97 -12.54
CA LEU A 469 17.75 18.73 -12.82
C LEU A 469 17.49 18.60 -14.32
N PRO A 470 16.55 17.72 -14.73
CA PRO A 470 16.18 17.60 -16.14
C PRO A 470 15.68 18.94 -16.70
N ALA A 471 16.18 19.28 -17.89
CA ALA A 471 15.75 20.47 -18.62
C ALA A 471 14.29 20.36 -19.10
N GLY A 472 13.68 21.51 -19.42
CA GLY A 472 12.34 21.57 -20.00
C GLY A 472 11.19 21.60 -18.98
N ARG A 473 11.49 21.63 -17.68
CA ARG A 473 10.53 21.89 -16.60
C ARG A 473 11.19 22.74 -15.52
N ASP A 474 10.37 23.59 -14.90
CA ASP A 474 10.74 24.22 -13.64
C ASP A 474 10.49 23.22 -12.50
N TRP A 475 11.36 23.26 -11.49
CA TRP A 475 11.30 22.34 -10.37
C TRP A 475 11.19 23.10 -9.07
N GLU A 476 10.44 22.51 -8.14
CA GLU A 476 10.23 23.04 -6.81
C GLU A 476 10.60 21.98 -5.78
N LEU A 477 11.43 22.37 -4.81
CA LEU A 477 11.79 21.56 -3.66
C LEU A 477 10.61 21.49 -2.71
N VAL A 478 10.22 20.26 -2.37
CA VAL A 478 9.22 20.00 -1.35
C VAL A 478 9.82 20.32 0.01
N ARG A 479 9.15 21.17 0.79
CA ARG A 479 9.50 21.49 2.17
C ARG A 479 8.34 21.16 3.10
N THR A 480 8.67 20.48 4.18
CA THR A 480 7.74 20.17 5.26
C THR A 480 8.20 20.82 6.55
N SER A 481 7.26 21.23 7.39
CA SER A 481 7.54 21.63 8.78
C SER A 481 6.30 21.46 9.65
N GLY A 482 6.51 21.29 10.95
CA GLY A 482 5.43 21.06 11.92
C GLY A 482 4.93 19.61 11.88
N GLY A 483 3.62 19.44 12.05
CA GLY A 483 3.02 18.13 12.31
C GLY A 483 3.20 17.70 13.77
N GLY A 484 2.77 16.49 14.09
CA GLY A 484 2.82 15.92 15.44
C GLY A 484 1.43 15.56 15.96
N SER A 485 1.27 15.68 17.29
CA SER A 485 0.06 15.28 18.02
C SER A 485 -1.23 15.86 17.44
N VAL A 486 -2.22 15.01 17.22
CA VAL A 486 -3.58 15.43 16.91
C VAL A 486 -4.29 15.74 18.23
N ALA A 487 -4.87 16.94 18.34
CA ALA A 487 -5.53 17.40 19.57
C ALA A 487 -6.80 16.58 19.89
N GLU A 488 -7.28 16.66 21.13
CA GLU A 488 -8.49 15.96 21.60
C GLU A 488 -9.79 16.32 20.83
N ASN A 489 -9.79 17.44 20.10
CA ASN A 489 -10.91 17.80 19.21
C ASN A 489 -10.75 17.25 17.78
N GLY A 490 -9.74 16.40 17.54
CA GLY A 490 -9.44 15.83 16.23
C GLY A 490 -8.69 16.78 15.28
N ALA A 491 -8.28 17.97 15.73
CA ALA A 491 -7.51 18.89 14.88
C ALA A 491 -6.03 18.47 14.84
N PRO A 492 -5.42 18.32 13.64
CA PRO A 492 -3.99 18.05 13.53
C PRO A 492 -3.17 19.26 14.01
N ALA A 493 -1.93 19.00 14.45
CA ALA A 493 -0.99 20.06 14.79
C ALA A 493 -0.74 20.99 13.58
N THR A 494 -0.34 22.24 13.87
CA THR A 494 0.08 23.17 12.82
C THR A 494 1.20 22.56 11.99
N GLN A 495 1.02 22.57 10.68
CA GLN A 495 1.97 22.02 9.72
C GLN A 495 2.01 22.86 8.45
N SER A 496 3.07 22.71 7.68
CA SER A 496 3.28 23.38 6.42
C SER A 496 3.88 22.41 5.40
N LEU A 497 3.32 22.43 4.20
CA LEU A 497 3.86 21.80 3.01
C LEU A 497 3.99 22.88 1.92
N THR A 498 5.22 23.26 1.60
CA THR A 498 5.50 24.29 0.60
C THR A 498 6.39 23.76 -0.53
N TYR A 499 6.36 24.46 -1.65
CA TYR A 499 7.09 24.14 -2.85
C TYR A 499 7.98 25.34 -3.20
N GLU A 500 9.29 25.19 -3.06
CA GLU A 500 10.26 26.27 -3.24
C GLU A 500 10.97 26.12 -4.59
N PRO A 501 10.92 27.09 -5.52
CA PRO A 501 11.67 26.99 -6.78
C PRO A 501 13.16 26.78 -6.54
N VAL A 502 13.76 25.88 -7.31
CA VAL A 502 15.20 25.58 -7.26
C VAL A 502 15.91 25.87 -8.57
N SER A 503 17.21 26.14 -8.47
CA SER A 503 18.09 26.20 -9.63
C SER A 503 18.22 24.83 -10.30
N TRP A 504 18.60 24.83 -11.58
CA TRP A 504 18.85 23.60 -12.36
C TRP A 504 19.98 22.73 -11.78
N ASN A 505 20.83 23.26 -10.90
CA ASN A 505 21.82 22.50 -10.14
C ASN A 505 21.47 22.58 -8.65
N ILE A 506 21.38 21.43 -7.98
CA ILE A 506 21.10 21.30 -6.56
C ILE A 506 22.12 20.40 -5.87
N SER A 507 22.25 20.53 -4.55
CA SER A 507 23.09 19.66 -3.72
C SER A 507 22.20 18.70 -2.95
N ILE A 508 22.43 17.40 -3.11
CA ILE A 508 21.75 16.35 -2.34
C ILE A 508 22.60 16.07 -1.09
N PRO A 509 22.08 16.26 0.14
CA PRO A 509 22.86 16.09 1.36
C PRO A 509 23.46 14.68 1.47
N SER A 510 24.59 14.56 2.16
CA SER A 510 25.18 13.26 2.55
C SER A 510 24.17 12.44 3.33
N ASN A 511 24.03 11.16 3.03
CA ASN A 511 23.06 10.27 3.66
C ASN A 511 21.66 10.91 3.73
N GLY A 512 21.24 11.62 2.68
CA GLY A 512 20.06 12.48 2.69
C GLY A 512 19.09 12.16 1.56
N GLY A 513 17.95 12.83 1.59
CA GLY A 513 16.94 12.75 0.54
C GLY A 513 16.49 14.14 0.09
N VAL A 514 15.99 14.23 -1.14
CA VAL A 514 15.36 15.42 -1.72
C VAL A 514 14.13 14.98 -2.51
N MET A 515 13.00 15.62 -2.26
CA MET A 515 11.75 15.41 -3.00
C MET A 515 11.45 16.68 -3.81
N LEU A 516 11.21 16.51 -5.11
CA LEU A 516 11.01 17.59 -6.05
C LEU A 516 9.69 17.42 -6.77
N ARG A 517 8.94 18.50 -6.88
CA ARG A 517 7.75 18.59 -7.71
C ARG A 517 8.09 19.34 -8.99
N ALA A 518 7.63 18.83 -10.12
CA ALA A 518 7.61 19.60 -11.35
C ALA A 518 6.57 20.70 -11.19
N ARG A 519 6.99 21.96 -11.35
CA ARG A 519 6.06 23.08 -11.40
C ARG A 519 5.14 22.85 -12.58
N GLU A 520 3.85 22.75 -12.30
CA GLU A 520 2.86 22.77 -13.37
C GLU A 520 3.10 24.06 -14.16
N PRO A 521 3.11 24.02 -15.50
CA PRO A 521 3.13 25.24 -16.28
C PRO A 521 2.06 26.13 -15.67
N THR A 522 2.45 27.32 -15.17
CA THR A 522 1.49 28.26 -14.62
C THR A 522 0.41 28.34 -15.67
N ALA A 523 -0.79 27.84 -15.35
CA ALA A 523 -1.89 27.90 -16.29
C ALA A 523 -1.88 29.33 -16.77
N ILE A 524 -1.61 29.56 -18.06
CA ILE A 524 -1.65 30.89 -18.64
C ILE A 524 -2.95 31.42 -18.12
N SER A 525 -2.88 32.44 -17.24
CA SER A 525 -4.04 32.89 -16.49
C SER A 525 -5.15 32.94 -17.51
N SER A 526 -6.16 32.08 -17.33
CA SER A 526 -7.32 32.19 -18.15
C SER A 526 -7.78 33.60 -17.83
N MET A 527 -7.46 34.57 -18.68
CA MET A 527 -8.35 35.69 -18.87
C MET A 527 -9.70 35.00 -18.96
N SER A 528 -10.55 35.21 -17.95
CA SER A 528 -11.88 34.60 -17.91
C SER A 528 -12.39 34.67 -19.33
N PRO A 529 -12.60 33.52 -20.01
CA PRO A 529 -12.99 33.56 -21.40
C PRO A 529 -14.19 34.49 -21.44
N VAL A 530 -14.05 35.63 -22.13
CA VAL A 530 -15.21 36.43 -22.49
C VAL A 530 -16.02 35.43 -23.30
N GLU A 531 -17.07 34.93 -22.69
CA GLU A 531 -17.75 33.68 -23.02
C GLU A 531 -17.91 33.57 -24.54
N MET A 532 -17.02 32.82 -25.20
CA MET A 532 -17.18 32.53 -26.61
C MET A 532 -18.23 31.42 -26.67
N MET A 533 -19.50 31.83 -26.71
CA MET A 533 -20.60 30.89 -26.92
C MET A 533 -20.44 30.27 -28.31
N VAL A 534 -20.24 28.96 -28.33
CA VAL A 534 -20.18 28.14 -29.54
C VAL A 534 -21.33 27.14 -29.49
N ASP A 535 -22.41 27.44 -30.20
CA ASP A 535 -23.54 26.54 -30.40
C ASP A 535 -23.41 25.79 -31.72
N LEU A 536 -23.58 24.47 -31.65
CA LEU A 536 -23.61 23.58 -32.81
C LEU A 536 -25.06 23.18 -33.08
N TYR A 537 -25.58 23.58 -34.24
CA TYR A 537 -26.88 23.15 -34.69
C TYR A 537 -26.70 22.06 -35.75
N PRO A 538 -27.00 20.79 -35.45
CA PRO A 538 -27.09 19.79 -36.50
C PRO A 538 -28.21 20.23 -37.45
N GLN A 539 -27.87 20.49 -38.71
CA GLN A 539 -28.86 20.66 -39.77
C GLN A 539 -29.01 19.34 -40.51
N PRO A 540 -29.86 18.40 -40.04
CA PRO A 540 -30.01 17.09 -40.68
C PRO A 540 -30.47 17.19 -42.15
N ALA A 541 -30.95 18.36 -42.59
CA ALA A 541 -31.38 18.65 -43.95
C ALA A 541 -30.31 19.26 -44.87
N SER A 542 -29.14 19.70 -44.39
CA SER A 542 -28.07 20.29 -45.22
C SER A 542 -26.70 19.63 -45.01
N ASP A 543 -25.84 19.64 -46.04
CA ASP A 543 -24.43 19.19 -45.94
C ASP A 543 -23.53 20.28 -45.32
N GLU A 544 -24.06 21.03 -44.35
CA GLU A 544 -23.37 22.16 -43.71
C GLU A 544 -23.39 22.01 -42.19
N LEU A 545 -22.26 22.31 -41.56
CA LEU A 545 -22.19 22.56 -40.12
C LEU A 545 -22.45 24.05 -39.87
N CYS A 546 -23.51 24.37 -39.11
CA CYS A 546 -23.73 25.73 -38.64
C CYS A 546 -23.10 25.91 -37.25
N VAL A 547 -22.16 26.84 -37.16
CA VAL A 547 -21.45 27.23 -35.94
C VAL A 547 -21.87 28.66 -35.60
N THR A 548 -22.53 28.88 -34.47
CA THR A 548 -22.77 30.24 -33.99
C THR A 548 -21.61 30.64 -33.10
N VAL A 549 -20.96 31.77 -33.39
CA VAL A 549 -19.84 32.29 -32.59
C VAL A 549 -20.18 33.69 -32.10
N GLY A 550 -20.07 33.92 -30.80
CA GLY A 550 -20.03 35.26 -30.23
C GLY A 550 -18.66 35.89 -30.49
N THR A 551 -18.60 36.96 -31.28
CA THR A 551 -17.34 37.67 -31.57
C THR A 551 -17.29 39.04 -30.89
N ILE A 552 -16.09 39.45 -30.46
CA ILE A 552 -15.81 40.81 -29.99
C ILE A 552 -15.55 41.68 -31.24
N ALA A 553 -16.19 42.85 -31.31
CA ALA A 553 -15.99 43.79 -32.41
C ALA A 553 -14.50 44.10 -32.64
N GLY A 554 -14.09 44.19 -33.92
CA GLY A 554 -12.71 44.52 -34.31
C GLY A 554 -11.69 43.39 -34.16
N ARG A 555 -12.13 42.12 -34.04
CA ARG A 555 -11.21 40.97 -34.01
C ARG A 555 -11.54 39.94 -35.09
N THR A 556 -10.50 39.36 -35.69
CA THR A 556 -10.66 38.24 -36.62
C THR A 556 -11.09 36.99 -35.86
N CYS A 557 -12.06 36.27 -36.40
CA CYS A 557 -12.41 34.93 -35.95
C CYS A 557 -12.12 33.91 -37.06
N SER A 558 -11.50 32.80 -36.71
CA SER A 558 -11.21 31.68 -37.59
C SER A 558 -11.89 30.43 -37.05
N VAL A 559 -12.77 29.83 -37.83
CA VAL A 559 -13.32 28.50 -37.54
C VAL A 559 -12.64 27.51 -38.46
N GLN A 560 -12.08 26.47 -37.85
CA GLN A 560 -11.31 25.44 -38.53
C GLN A 560 -11.82 24.06 -38.13
N LEU A 561 -11.97 23.18 -39.12
CA LEU A 561 -12.28 21.78 -38.94
C LEU A 561 -11.05 20.97 -39.36
N SER A 562 -10.53 20.14 -38.46
CA SER A 562 -9.33 19.32 -38.69
C SER A 562 -9.62 17.84 -38.46
N ASP A 563 -8.89 16.94 -39.12
CA ASP A 563 -8.96 15.51 -38.77
C ASP A 563 -8.24 15.21 -37.44
N LEU A 564 -8.31 13.95 -36.97
CA LEU A 564 -7.67 13.51 -35.73
C LEU A 564 -6.12 13.58 -35.77
N LEU A 565 -5.53 13.75 -36.96
CA LEU A 565 -4.09 13.97 -37.13
C LEU A 565 -3.74 15.46 -37.16
N GLY A 566 -4.71 16.34 -36.91
CA GLY A 566 -4.54 17.80 -36.90
C GLY A 566 -4.48 18.44 -38.29
N ARG A 567 -4.75 17.70 -39.37
CA ARG A 567 -4.72 18.27 -40.73
C ARG A 567 -5.99 19.06 -40.98
N VAL A 568 -5.85 20.28 -41.46
CA VAL A 568 -6.98 21.18 -41.72
C VAL A 568 -7.77 20.73 -42.92
N GLN A 569 -9.04 20.45 -42.72
CA GLN A 569 -9.95 19.96 -43.75
C GLN A 569 -10.82 21.09 -44.30
N ARG A 570 -11.27 21.99 -43.42
CA ARG A 570 -12.00 23.22 -43.78
C ARG A 570 -11.56 24.36 -42.87
N ARG A 571 -11.51 25.58 -43.41
CA ARG A 571 -11.26 26.80 -42.63
C ARG A 571 -12.09 27.94 -43.19
N ARG A 572 -12.68 28.74 -42.31
CA ARG A 572 -13.40 29.96 -42.65
C ARG A 572 -12.94 31.08 -41.73
N MET A 573 -12.51 32.19 -42.30
CA MET A 573 -12.13 33.40 -41.56
C MET A 573 -13.22 34.45 -41.70
N LEU A 574 -13.46 35.19 -40.62
CA LEU A 574 -14.29 36.37 -40.56
C LEU A 574 -13.39 37.59 -40.43
N THR A 575 -13.36 38.43 -41.47
CA THR A 575 -12.60 39.69 -41.48
C THR A 575 -13.56 40.89 -41.45
N GLU A 576 -13.32 41.77 -40.48
CA GLU A 576 -13.87 43.10 -40.10
C GLU A 576 -14.98 43.83 -40.87
N SER A 577 -15.30 43.51 -42.12
CA SER A 577 -16.26 44.30 -42.93
C SER A 577 -17.75 44.19 -42.53
N SER A 578 -18.10 43.43 -41.48
CA SER A 578 -19.50 43.14 -41.12
C SER A 578 -19.90 43.36 -39.65
N ILE A 579 -19.01 43.88 -38.80
CA ILE A 579 -19.25 44.00 -37.34
C ILE A 579 -19.26 45.47 -36.94
N ALA A 580 -20.38 46.16 -37.20
CA ALA A 580 -20.56 47.56 -36.88
C ALA A 580 -21.62 47.76 -35.79
N THR A 581 -21.36 47.26 -34.57
CA THR A 581 -22.10 47.65 -33.35
C THR A 581 -21.30 47.30 -32.10
N ASP A 582 -21.31 48.18 -31.11
CA ASP A 582 -20.78 47.92 -29.77
C ASP A 582 -21.59 46.82 -29.07
N GLY A 583 -21.02 45.63 -28.93
CA GLY A 583 -21.60 44.48 -28.23
C GLY A 583 -21.15 43.13 -28.80
N PRO A 584 -21.36 42.01 -28.08
CA PRO A 584 -21.13 40.68 -28.63
C PRO A 584 -22.08 40.43 -29.80
N VAL A 585 -21.55 40.26 -31.01
CA VAL A 585 -22.34 39.90 -32.18
C VAL A 585 -22.30 38.39 -32.35
N LEU A 586 -23.47 37.75 -32.31
CA LEU A 586 -23.63 36.34 -32.66
C LEU A 586 -23.61 36.22 -34.18
N GLN A 587 -22.57 35.58 -34.72
CA GLN A 587 -22.48 35.28 -36.15
C GLN A 587 -22.69 33.80 -36.41
N GLN A 588 -23.55 33.48 -37.38
CA GLN A 588 -23.70 32.12 -37.89
C GLN A 588 -22.72 31.85 -39.03
N LEU A 589 -21.83 30.90 -38.82
CA LEU A 589 -20.89 30.40 -39.80
C LEU A 589 -21.34 29.07 -40.33
N ARG A 590 -21.39 28.96 -41.66
CA ARG A 590 -21.68 27.71 -42.35
C ARG A 590 -20.38 27.12 -42.88
N LEU A 591 -20.08 25.88 -42.48
CA LEU A 591 -18.95 25.11 -42.98
C LEU A 591 -19.48 23.98 -43.86
N PRO A 592 -19.16 23.96 -45.17
CA PRO A 592 -19.60 22.88 -46.05
C PRO A 592 -18.87 21.58 -45.70
N LEU A 593 -19.65 20.53 -45.41
CA LEU A 593 -19.17 19.18 -45.11
C LEU A 593 -19.10 18.28 -46.34
N HIS A 594 -19.69 18.71 -47.47
CA HIS A 594 -19.63 17.97 -48.73
C HIS A 594 -18.18 17.58 -49.09
N GLY A 595 -18.01 16.29 -49.43
CA GLY A 595 -16.72 15.71 -49.83
C GLY A 595 -15.78 15.36 -48.67
N LEU A 596 -16.19 15.52 -47.40
CA LEU A 596 -15.42 15.00 -46.27
C LEU A 596 -15.69 13.49 -46.06
N PRO A 597 -14.66 12.66 -45.83
CA PRO A 597 -14.85 11.28 -45.43
C PRO A 597 -15.66 11.15 -44.14
N ALA A 598 -16.36 10.02 -43.99
CA ALA A 598 -16.97 9.64 -42.72
C ALA A 598 -15.89 9.62 -41.62
N GLY A 599 -16.09 10.33 -40.51
CA GLY A 599 -15.06 10.41 -39.48
C GLY A 599 -15.34 11.39 -38.35
N CYS A 600 -14.46 11.37 -37.36
CA CYS A 600 -14.42 12.35 -36.29
C CYS A 600 -13.46 13.48 -36.65
N TYR A 601 -13.90 14.71 -36.45
CA TYR A 601 -13.16 15.92 -36.74
C TYR A 601 -13.13 16.83 -35.51
N LEU A 602 -12.04 17.59 -35.38
CA LEU A 602 -11.88 18.61 -34.35
C LEU A 602 -12.29 19.97 -34.94
N LEU A 603 -13.30 20.60 -34.34
CA LEU A 603 -13.65 21.98 -34.61
C LEU A 603 -12.89 22.89 -33.64
N SER A 604 -12.07 23.78 -34.18
CA SER A 604 -11.38 24.82 -33.44
C SER A 604 -11.90 26.19 -33.86
N VAL A 605 -12.38 26.98 -32.90
CA VAL A 605 -12.73 28.39 -33.09
C VAL A 605 -11.66 29.23 -32.43
N THR A 606 -10.97 30.07 -33.20
CA THR A 606 -9.91 30.96 -32.72
C THR A 606 -10.33 32.40 -32.97
N GLN A 607 -10.10 33.27 -32.01
CA GLN A 607 -10.23 34.71 -32.19
C GLN A 607 -8.89 35.35 -31.83
N ASP A 608 -8.48 36.40 -32.55
CA ASP A 608 -7.16 37.00 -32.35
C ASP A 608 -6.91 37.37 -30.87
N GLY A 609 -5.80 36.88 -30.33
CA GLY A 609 -5.42 37.06 -28.93
C GLY A 609 -6.23 36.25 -27.90
N GLN A 610 -6.95 35.21 -28.31
CA GLN A 610 -7.69 34.27 -27.45
C GLN A 610 -7.26 32.82 -27.72
N MET A 611 -7.33 31.96 -26.71
CA MET A 611 -7.11 30.51 -26.88
C MET A 611 -8.23 29.89 -27.74
N PRO A 612 -7.93 28.90 -28.59
CA PRO A 612 -8.94 28.26 -29.41
C PRO A 612 -9.93 27.47 -28.55
N VAL A 613 -11.23 27.64 -28.81
CA VAL A 613 -12.28 26.77 -28.25
C VAL A 613 -12.37 25.52 -29.11
N LEU A 614 -12.24 24.35 -28.47
CA LEU A 614 -12.27 23.05 -29.14
C LEU A 614 -13.60 22.32 -28.90
N ARG A 615 -14.17 21.76 -29.97
CA ARG A 615 -15.36 20.88 -29.95
C ARG A 615 -15.15 19.69 -30.88
N ASN A 616 -15.63 18.52 -30.49
CA ASN A 616 -15.63 17.34 -31.33
C ASN A 616 -16.85 17.34 -32.25
N VAL A 617 -16.67 17.06 -33.54
CA VAL A 617 -17.73 16.99 -34.54
C VAL A 617 -17.64 15.65 -35.27
N ILE A 618 -18.72 14.88 -35.25
CA ILE A 618 -18.81 13.62 -36.00
C ILE A 618 -19.49 13.90 -37.33
N VAL A 619 -18.79 13.67 -38.44
CA VAL A 619 -19.35 13.77 -39.80
C VAL A 619 -19.70 12.36 -40.27
N ARG A 620 -20.98 12.13 -40.57
CA ARG A 620 -21.46 10.91 -41.20
C ARG A 620 -21.87 11.22 -42.64
N PRO A 621 -21.50 10.40 -43.63
CA PRO A 621 -22.04 10.53 -44.97
C PRO A 621 -23.56 10.29 -44.92
N ARG A 622 -24.28 10.98 -45.78
CA ARG A 622 -25.65 10.62 -46.11
C ARG A 622 -25.70 9.34 -46.93
#